data_AF-A0A0G1X5T7-F1
#
_entry.id   AF-A0A0G1X5T7-F1
#
_cell.length_a   1.000
_cell.length_b   1.000
_cell.length_c   1.000
_cell.angle_alpha   90.00
_cell.angle_beta   90.00
_cell.angle_gamma   90.00
#
_symmetry.space_group_name_H-M   'P 1'
#
loop_
_entity.id
_entity.type
_entity.pdbx_description
1 polymer ?
#
loop_
_entity_poly.entity_id
_entity_poly.type
_entity_poly.pdbx_seq_one_letter_code
_entity_poly.pdbx_strand_id
1 'polypeptide(L)'
;MKAMNHRMIAIFLTIFSVGLIGVGYLLRNPFLVGLCPSSTDNCLSESLRYGIGSPLFWSIYLLPVLFFVLAFIRREIFSAWWKVALPVGIVFLVVIFVTPPLGENISADRTTVTAALVKIFVFVSAIVIAWKYKSTARLC
;
A
#
# COMPACT_ATOMS: atom_id res chain seq x y z
N MET A 1 -10.00 -13.21 -24.12
CA MET A 1 -9.35 -12.83 -22.83
C MET A 1 -9.95 -13.66 -21.70
N LYS A 2 -9.14 -14.53 -21.08
CA LYS A 2 -9.56 -15.44 -19.98
C LYS A 2 -10.29 -14.65 -18.89
N ALA A 3 -11.40 -15.18 -18.36
CA ALA A 3 -12.16 -14.52 -17.33
C ALA A 3 -11.27 -14.29 -16.10
N MET A 4 -10.79 -13.06 -15.93
CA MET A 4 -9.96 -12.66 -14.80
C MET A 4 -10.76 -12.88 -13.51
N ASN A 5 -10.28 -13.80 -12.66
CA ASN A 5 -10.92 -14.10 -11.38
C ASN A 5 -10.59 -13.00 -10.37
N HIS A 6 -11.33 -11.89 -10.48
CA HIS A 6 -11.16 -10.69 -9.65
C HIS A 6 -11.06 -10.98 -8.15
N ARG A 7 -11.84 -11.95 -7.65
CA ARG A 7 -11.80 -12.38 -6.24
C ARG A 7 -10.44 -12.95 -5.85
N MET A 8 -9.90 -13.84 -6.68
CA MET A 8 -8.59 -14.44 -6.45
C MET A 8 -7.48 -13.39 -6.46
N ILE A 9 -7.57 -12.40 -7.36
CA ILE A 9 -6.61 -11.28 -7.42
C ILE A 9 -6.72 -10.40 -6.17
N ALA A 10 -7.93 -10.03 -5.76
CA ALA A 10 -8.14 -9.20 -4.57
C ALA A 10 -7.66 -9.91 -3.30
N ILE A 11 -7.92 -11.21 -3.16
CA ILE A 11 -7.41 -12.03 -2.05
C ILE A 11 -5.89 -12.10 -2.08
N PHE A 12 -5.30 -12.35 -3.25
CA PHE A 12 -3.84 -12.37 -3.39
C PHE A 12 -3.20 -11.02 -2.99
N LEU A 13 -3.78 -9.90 -3.43
CA LEU A 13 -3.32 -8.55 -3.06
C LEU A 13 -3.47 -8.28 -1.56
N THR A 14 -4.52 -8.82 -0.93
CA THR A 14 -4.73 -8.73 0.52
C THR A 14 -3.66 -9.51 1.28
N ILE A 15 -3.39 -10.75 0.89
CA ILE A 15 -2.35 -11.57 1.52
C ILE A 15 -0.97 -10.92 1.32
N PHE A 16 -0.71 -10.43 0.10
CA PHE A 16 0.53 -9.75 -0.23
C PHE A 16 0.75 -8.48 0.60
N SER A 17 -0.29 -7.65 0.78
CA SER A 17 -0.18 -6.43 1.59
C SER A 17 -0.02 -6.72 3.08
N VAL A 18 -0.68 -7.75 3.62
CA VAL A 18 -0.43 -8.22 5.00
C VAL A 18 1.01 -8.74 5.14
N GLY A 19 1.50 -9.49 4.15
CA GLY A 19 2.89 -9.93 4.10
C GLY A 19 3.89 -8.78 4.11
N LEU A 20 3.64 -7.72 3.33
CA LEU A 20 4.46 -6.51 3.34
C LEU A 20 4.48 -5.81 4.71
N ILE A 21 3.35 -5.76 5.41
CA ILE A 21 3.32 -5.21 6.78
C ILE A 21 4.17 -6.06 7.71
N GLY A 22 4.11 -7.39 7.60
CA GLY A 22 4.96 -8.31 8.35
C GLY A 22 6.44 -8.10 8.08
N VAL A 23 6.83 -7.99 6.81
CA VAL A 23 8.20 -7.67 6.40
C VAL A 23 8.63 -6.29 6.93
N GLY A 24 7.75 -5.29 6.85
CA GLY A 24 7.99 -3.96 7.42
C GLY A 24 8.22 -4.00 8.94
N TYR A 25 7.47 -4.82 9.67
CA TYR A 25 7.65 -5.03 11.10
C TYR A 25 9.02 -5.66 11.44
N LEU A 26 9.44 -6.66 10.68
CA LEU A 26 10.75 -7.30 10.85
C LEU A 26 11.90 -6.32 10.55
N LEU A 27 11.79 -5.56 9.46
CA LEU A 27 12.78 -4.54 9.08
C LEU A 27 12.85 -3.39 10.09
N ARG A 28 11.73 -3.05 10.74
CA ARG A 28 11.68 -2.04 11.80
C ARG A 28 12.34 -2.53 13.11
N ASN A 29 12.32 -3.83 13.36
CA ASN A 29 12.87 -4.47 14.56
C ASN A 29 14.00 -5.44 14.19
N PRO A 30 15.15 -4.93 13.71
CA PRO A 30 16.25 -5.76 13.21
C PRO A 30 16.86 -6.69 14.27
N PHE A 31 16.65 -6.40 15.57
CA PHE A 31 17.05 -7.25 16.69
C PHE A 31 16.32 -8.61 16.71
N LEU A 32 15.06 -8.65 16.25
CA LEU A 32 14.25 -9.88 16.23
C LEU A 32 14.73 -10.89 15.17
N VAL A 33 15.41 -10.40 14.14
CA VAL A 33 15.90 -11.19 13.00
C VAL A 33 17.41 -11.40 13.04
N GLY A 34 18.08 -11.00 14.12
CA GLY A 34 19.53 -11.14 14.28
C GLY A 34 20.34 -10.26 13.32
N LEU A 35 19.71 -9.28 12.66
CA LEU A 35 20.36 -8.35 11.73
C LEU A 35 21.19 -7.28 12.45
N CYS A 36 21.08 -7.20 13.77
CA CYS A 36 21.83 -6.25 14.61
C CYS A 36 22.15 -6.92 15.96
N PRO A 37 23.36 -7.48 16.15
CA PRO A 37 23.73 -8.23 17.35
C PRO A 37 24.13 -7.36 18.55
N SER A 38 24.41 -6.06 18.38
CA SER A 38 24.83 -5.16 19.45
C SER A 38 24.27 -3.75 19.26
N SER A 39 23.80 -3.13 20.35
CA SER A 39 23.02 -1.89 20.40
C SER A 39 23.78 -0.59 20.07
N THR A 40 25.03 -0.68 19.65
CA THR A 40 25.92 0.49 19.51
C THR A 40 26.69 0.41 18.21
N ASP A 41 26.36 1.38 17.35
CA ASP A 41 27.14 1.93 16.25
C ASP A 41 27.37 1.02 15.02
N ASN A 42 26.78 1.46 13.90
CA ASN A 42 26.92 0.91 12.53
C ASN A 42 26.04 -0.29 12.15
N CYS A 43 24.85 -0.44 12.74
CA CYS A 43 23.87 -1.29 12.07
C CYS A 43 23.39 -0.60 10.78
N LEU A 44 23.33 -1.35 9.68
CA LEU A 44 22.59 -1.06 8.43
C LEU A 44 21.12 -0.67 8.69
N SER A 45 20.69 -0.72 9.95
CA SER A 45 19.35 -0.55 10.46
C SER A 45 18.76 0.82 10.25
N GLU A 46 19.48 1.95 10.30
CA GLU A 46 18.78 3.25 10.23
C GLU A 46 18.16 3.50 8.85
N SER A 47 18.95 3.37 7.79
CA SER A 47 18.44 3.53 6.42
C SER A 47 17.39 2.47 6.06
N LEU A 48 17.53 1.24 6.58
CA LEU A 48 16.57 0.16 6.32
C LEU A 48 15.27 0.33 7.14
N ARG A 49 15.39 0.76 8.40
CA ARG A 49 14.27 1.02 9.33
C ARG A 49 13.48 2.23 8.88
N TYR A 50 14.12 3.37 8.62
CA TYR A 50 13.41 4.59 8.22
C TYR A 50 13.08 4.62 6.73
N GLY A 51 13.94 4.04 5.87
CA GLY A 51 13.72 4.05 4.42
C GLY A 51 12.73 3.03 3.89
N ILE A 52 12.58 1.86 4.54
CA ILE A 52 11.72 0.76 4.08
C ILE A 52 10.79 0.27 5.18
N GLY A 53 11.31 -0.04 6.37
CA GLY A 53 10.52 -0.65 7.45
C GLY A 53 9.35 0.21 7.93
N SER A 54 9.62 1.48 8.26
CA SER A 54 8.63 2.45 8.72
C SER A 54 7.52 2.72 7.70
N PRO A 55 7.80 3.06 6.42
CA PRO A 55 6.74 3.25 5.43
C PRO A 55 5.94 1.97 5.16
N LEU A 56 6.56 0.79 5.10
CA LEU A 56 5.80 -0.45 4.90
C LEU A 56 4.87 -0.76 6.07
N PHE A 57 5.31 -0.55 7.31
CA PHE A 57 4.53 -0.90 8.49
C PHE A 57 3.42 0.12 8.79
N TRP A 58 3.75 1.42 8.82
CA TRP A 58 2.82 2.45 9.25
C TRP A 58 1.93 3.00 8.14
N SER A 59 2.36 2.93 6.88
CA SER A 59 1.65 3.63 5.81
C SER A 59 0.71 2.71 5.03
N ILE A 60 0.93 1.39 5.05
CA ILE A 60 0.22 0.42 4.19
C ILE A 60 -1.00 -0.23 4.89
N TYR A 61 -1.24 -0.02 6.18
CA TYR A 61 -2.30 -0.72 6.94
C TYR A 61 -3.73 -0.59 6.38
N LEU A 62 -4.02 0.44 5.59
CA LEU A 62 -5.33 0.61 4.93
C LEU A 62 -5.49 -0.21 3.63
N LEU A 63 -4.39 -0.57 2.97
CA LEU A 63 -4.40 -1.37 1.74
C LEU A 63 -5.00 -2.78 1.91
N PRO A 64 -4.66 -3.58 2.95
CA PRO A 64 -5.29 -4.89 3.14
C PRO A 64 -6.80 -4.76 3.36
N VAL A 65 -7.26 -3.74 4.09
CA VAL A 65 -8.70 -3.50 4.30
C VAL A 65 -9.38 -3.19 2.96
N LEU A 66 -8.79 -2.32 2.15
CA LEU A 66 -9.31 -1.98 0.82
C LEU A 66 -9.38 -3.21 -0.10
N PHE A 67 -8.31 -4.00 -0.18
CA PHE A 67 -8.25 -5.20 -1.02
C PHE A 67 -9.22 -6.28 -0.56
N PHE A 68 -9.41 -6.42 0.76
CA PHE A 68 -10.41 -7.33 1.31
C PHE A 68 -11.82 -6.94 0.88
N VAL A 69 -12.18 -5.65 0.97
CA VAL A 69 -13.49 -5.15 0.48
C VAL A 69 -13.66 -5.41 -1.01
N LEU A 70 -12.62 -5.21 -1.81
CA LEU A 70 -12.63 -5.47 -3.26
C LEU A 70 -12.90 -6.95 -3.62
N ALA A 71 -12.58 -7.90 -2.73
CA ALA A 71 -12.87 -9.31 -2.97
C ALA A 71 -14.39 -9.61 -3.00
N PHE A 72 -15.22 -8.79 -2.37
CA PHE A 72 -16.68 -8.96 -2.32
C PHE A 72 -17.42 -8.15 -3.38
N ILE A 73 -16.73 -7.24 -4.07
CA ILE A 73 -17.34 -6.35 -5.06
C ILE A 73 -17.59 -7.08 -6.39
N ARG A 74 -18.65 -6.69 -7.11
CA ARG A 74 -18.97 -7.25 -8.44
C ARG A 74 -17.84 -7.01 -9.44
N ARG A 75 -17.64 -7.96 -10.36
CA ARG A 75 -16.59 -7.93 -11.38
C ARG A 75 -16.58 -6.66 -12.23
N GLU A 76 -17.75 -6.11 -12.54
CA GLU A 76 -17.92 -4.87 -13.32
C GLU A 76 -17.26 -3.67 -12.63
N ILE A 77 -17.52 -3.52 -11.33
CA ILE A 77 -17.01 -2.43 -10.51
C ILE A 77 -15.50 -2.64 -10.27
N PHE A 78 -15.08 -3.88 -10.01
CA PHE A 78 -13.65 -4.21 -9.88
C PHE A 78 -12.87 -3.87 -11.15
N SER A 79 -13.40 -4.20 -12.34
CA SER A 79 -12.76 -3.88 -13.63
C SER A 79 -12.62 -2.38 -13.85
N ALA A 80 -13.65 -1.60 -13.48
CA ALA A 80 -13.58 -0.14 -13.55
C ALA A 80 -12.56 0.44 -12.57
N TRP A 81 -12.55 -0.05 -11.32
CA TRP A 81 -11.56 0.33 -10.32
C TRP A 81 -10.14 0.00 -10.77
N TRP A 82 -9.89 -1.22 -11.27
CA TRP A 82 -8.56 -1.68 -11.70
C TRP A 82 -7.94 -0.77 -12.78
N LYS A 83 -8.75 -0.29 -13.72
CA LYS A 83 -8.29 0.63 -14.79
C LYS A 83 -7.79 1.97 -14.25
N VAL A 84 -8.32 2.43 -13.12
CA VAL A 84 -7.89 3.67 -12.46
C VAL A 84 -6.77 3.38 -11.46
N ALA A 85 -6.90 2.32 -10.68
CA ALA A 85 -5.98 1.94 -9.62
C ALA A 85 -4.58 1.61 -10.15
N LEU A 86 -4.48 0.96 -11.32
CA LEU A 86 -3.20 0.56 -11.89
C LEU A 86 -2.31 1.75 -12.28
N PRO A 87 -2.75 2.72 -13.10
CA PRO A 87 -1.91 3.88 -13.43
C PRO A 87 -1.64 4.78 -12.21
N VAL A 88 -2.65 5.00 -11.36
CA VAL A 88 -2.47 5.81 -10.13
C VAL A 88 -1.45 5.15 -9.18
N GLY A 89 -1.53 3.83 -9.02
CA GLY A 89 -0.59 3.07 -8.20
C GLY A 89 0.85 3.16 -8.70
N ILE A 90 1.05 3.10 -10.03
CA ILE A 90 2.39 3.25 -10.63
C ILE A 90 2.94 4.65 -10.36
N VAL A 91 2.15 5.71 -10.57
CA VAL A 91 2.58 7.09 -10.30
C VAL A 91 2.95 7.26 -8.83
N PHE A 92 2.14 6.73 -7.91
CA PHE A 92 2.40 6.83 -6.47
C PHE A 92 3.67 6.08 -6.06
N LEU A 93 3.94 4.92 -6.67
CA LEU A 93 5.17 4.16 -6.43
C LEU A 93 6.41 4.97 -6.87
N VAL A 94 6.35 5.64 -8.03
CA VAL A 94 7.44 6.51 -8.50
C VAL A 94 7.67 7.67 -7.52
N VAL A 95 6.60 8.31 -7.05
CA VAL A 95 6.73 9.40 -6.06
C VAL A 95 7.38 8.92 -4.76
N ILE A 96 6.96 7.76 -4.24
CA ILE A 96 7.54 7.16 -3.03
C ILE A 96 9.03 6.85 -3.24
N PHE A 97 9.41 6.34 -4.41
CA PHE A 97 10.79 5.98 -4.71
C PHE A 97 11.73 7.20 -4.75
N VAL A 98 11.27 8.32 -5.31
CA VAL A 98 12.04 9.57 -5.40
C VAL A 98 12.06 10.34 -4.07
N THR A 99 11.11 10.06 -3.16
CA THR A 99 11.05 10.74 -1.85
C THR A 99 12.21 10.30 -0.95
N PRO A 100 12.95 11.23 -0.31
CA PRO A 100 14.08 10.89 0.57
C PRO A 100 13.63 10.11 1.82
N PRO A 101 14.45 9.17 2.32
CA PRO A 101 14.08 8.31 3.45
C PRO A 101 14.01 9.06 4.79
N LEU A 102 14.84 10.09 4.95
CA LEU A 102 14.84 11.01 6.10
C LEU A 102 14.35 12.36 5.57
N GLY A 103 13.32 12.92 6.19
CA GLY A 103 12.87 14.27 5.85
C GLY A 103 14.00 15.26 6.12
N GLU A 104 14.33 16.10 5.14
CA GLU A 104 15.16 17.28 5.39
C GLU A 104 14.24 18.43 5.84
N ASN A 105 14.78 19.51 6.40
CA ASN A 105 14.04 20.59 7.08
C ASN A 105 12.83 21.20 6.32
N ILE A 106 12.68 20.90 5.03
CA ILE A 106 11.63 21.40 4.13
C ILE A 106 10.87 20.27 3.40
N SER A 107 11.36 19.02 3.47
CA SER A 107 10.79 17.86 2.77
C SER A 107 10.18 16.87 3.76
N ALA A 108 8.94 16.45 3.47
CA ALA A 108 8.31 15.39 4.26
C ALA A 108 9.09 14.09 4.12
N ASP A 109 9.22 13.35 5.21
CA ASP A 109 9.87 12.04 5.19
C ASP A 109 9.05 11.02 4.38
N ARG A 110 9.73 10.01 3.86
CA ARG A 110 9.10 8.96 3.04
C ARG A 110 7.93 8.28 3.74
N THR A 111 7.95 8.12 5.06
CA THR A 111 6.84 7.49 5.80
C THR A 111 5.58 8.32 5.69
N THR A 112 5.69 9.63 5.93
CA THR A 112 4.57 10.58 5.86
C THR A 112 4.03 10.71 4.44
N VAL A 113 4.90 10.83 3.43
CA VAL A 113 4.47 10.89 2.02
C VAL A 113 3.76 9.59 1.61
N THR A 114 4.33 8.43 1.95
CA THR A 114 3.70 7.13 1.68
C THR A 114 2.34 7.03 2.37
N ALA A 115 2.22 7.48 3.63
CA ALA A 115 0.96 7.43 4.38
C ALA A 115 -0.09 8.34 3.76
N ALA A 116 0.28 9.55 3.32
CA ALA A 116 -0.62 10.46 2.64
C ALA A 116 -1.10 9.88 1.30
N LEU A 117 -0.18 9.34 0.49
CA LEU A 117 -0.52 8.72 -0.79
C LEU A 117 -1.43 7.50 -0.63
N VAL A 118 -1.17 6.63 0.36
CA VAL A 118 -2.05 5.49 0.63
C VAL A 118 -3.45 5.97 1.06
N LYS A 119 -3.56 6.98 1.92
CA LYS A 119 -4.86 7.57 2.28
C LYS A 119 -5.60 8.14 1.07
N ILE A 120 -4.91 8.89 0.22
CA ILE A 120 -5.48 9.42 -1.03
C ILE A 120 -5.91 8.28 -1.95
N PHE A 121 -5.09 7.24 -2.10
CA PHE A 121 -5.40 6.09 -2.94
C PHE A 121 -6.66 5.35 -2.47
N VAL A 122 -6.79 5.14 -1.16
CA VAL A 122 -7.97 4.52 -0.55
C VAL A 122 -9.21 5.40 -0.76
N PHE A 123 -9.08 6.72 -0.57
CA PHE A 123 -10.17 7.66 -0.77
C PHE A 123 -10.66 7.70 -2.23
N VAL A 124 -9.74 7.81 -3.18
CA VAL A 124 -10.05 7.76 -4.62
C VAL A 124 -10.68 6.42 -4.98
N SER A 125 -10.15 5.31 -4.44
CA SER A 125 -10.72 3.98 -4.65
C SER A 125 -12.17 3.89 -4.16
N ALA A 126 -12.45 4.42 -2.96
CA ALA A 126 -13.80 4.45 -2.41
C ALA A 126 -14.77 5.26 -3.28
N ILE A 127 -14.34 6.43 -3.79
CA ILE A 127 -15.14 7.25 -4.70
C ILE A 127 -15.47 6.49 -5.99
N VAL A 128 -14.47 5.84 -6.61
CA VAL A 128 -14.67 5.09 -7.86
C VAL A 128 -15.64 3.93 -7.65
N ILE A 129 -15.50 3.21 -6.54
CA ILE A 129 -16.40 2.11 -6.17
C ILE A 129 -17.83 2.64 -5.96
N ALA A 130 -18.01 3.69 -5.15
CA ALA A 130 -19.32 4.26 -4.84
C ALA A 130 -20.02 4.82 -6.08
N TRP A 131 -19.27 5.53 -6.92
CA TRP A 131 -19.80 6.10 -8.17
C TRP A 131 -20.26 5.02 -9.13
N LYS A 132 -19.47 3.94 -9.30
CA LYS A 132 -19.89 2.81 -10.13
C LYS A 132 -21.06 2.04 -9.54
N TYR A 133 -21.11 1.86 -8.23
CA TYR A 133 -22.25 1.24 -7.57
C TYR A 133 -23.55 2.00 -7.84
N LYS A 134 -23.51 3.34 -7.74
CA LYS A 134 -24.66 4.22 -8.04
C LYS A 134 -25.08 4.16 -9.50
N SER A 135 -24.12 4.14 -10.43
CA SER A 135 -24.45 4.07 -11.87
C SER A 135 -25.07 2.74 -12.26
N THR A 136 -24.60 1.62 -11.71
CA THR A 136 -25.21 0.30 -11.93
C THR A 136 -26.60 0.21 -11.32
N ALA A 137 -26.84 0.83 -10.15
CA ALA A 137 -28.14 0.83 -9.49
C ALA A 137 -29.21 1.66 -10.23
N ARG A 138 -28.84 2.65 -11.04
CA ARG A 138 -29.80 3.43 -11.85
C ARG A 138 -30.22 2.75 -13.16
N LEU A 139 -29.60 1.63 -13.51
CA LEU A 139 -29.88 0.88 -14.74
C LEU A 139 -30.80 -0.34 -14.50
N CYS A 140 -31.21 -0.57 -13.25
CA CYS A 140 -32.24 -1.53 -12.86
C CYS A 140 -33.50 -0.76 -12.43
#